data_AF-A0A7X4DL45-F1
#
_entry.id   AF-A0A7X4DL45-F1
#
_cell.length_a   1.000
_cell.length_b   1.000
_cell.length_c   1.000
_cell.angle_alpha   90.00
_cell.angle_beta   90.00
_cell.angle_gamma   90.00
#
_symmetry.space_group_name_H-M   'P 1'
#
loop_
_entity.id
_entity.type
_entity.pdbx_description
1 polymer ?
#
loop_
_entity_poly.entity_id
_entity_poly.type
_entity_poly.pdbx_seq_one_letter_code
_entity_poly.pdbx_strand_id
1 'polypeptide(L)'
;MGGVRLRAGRSRLVPDGDGEGEGGRLGDTGARRGHSGRWTAVDIEASTEVDLRGQRADEAEVALSLALDAATVADLRELRVIHGKGTGALRERVAVVLGRDARVERFRPGKPGEGGFGVTVARIR
;
A
#
# COMPACT_ATOMS: atom_id res chain seq x y z
N MET A 1 9.50 -30.14 13.04
CA MET A 1 8.65 -29.11 13.67
C MET A 1 7.98 -28.31 12.55
N GLY A 2 6.72 -28.62 12.24
CA GLY A 2 6.01 -28.09 11.08
C GLY A 2 5.32 -26.77 11.41
N GLY A 3 5.56 -25.74 10.59
CA GLY A 3 4.97 -24.41 10.74
C GLY A 3 3.47 -24.41 10.45
N VAL A 4 2.71 -23.75 11.32
CA VAL A 4 1.27 -23.50 11.20
C VAL A 4 1.03 -22.51 10.06
N ARG A 5 0.09 -22.83 9.15
CA ARG A 5 -0.46 -21.88 8.18
C ARG A 5 -1.78 -21.35 8.70
N LEU A 6 -1.85 -20.04 8.98
CA LEU A 6 -3.09 -19.35 9.29
C LEU A 6 -3.74 -18.86 7.99
N ARG A 7 -4.98 -19.29 7.74
CA ARG A 7 -5.89 -18.65 6.79
C ARG A 7 -6.83 -17.77 7.60
N ALA A 8 -6.83 -16.46 7.37
CA ALA A 8 -7.87 -15.58 7.90
C ALA A 8 -9.11 -15.65 7.00
N GLY A 9 -10.23 -16.02 7.61
CA GLY A 9 -11.54 -16.13 6.98
C GLY A 9 -12.23 -14.76 6.90
N ARG A 10 -12.75 -14.50 5.71
CA ARG A 10 -13.67 -13.42 5.33
C ARG A 10 -14.95 -13.38 6.19
N SER A 11 -15.30 -12.22 6.72
CA SER A 11 -16.69 -11.93 7.13
C SER A 11 -17.22 -10.69 6.41
N ARG A 12 -18.03 -11.03 5.40
CA ARG A 12 -19.17 -10.31 4.83
C ARG A 12 -19.75 -9.21 5.74
N LEU A 13 -19.61 -7.96 5.31
CA LEU A 13 -20.50 -6.87 5.71
C LEU A 13 -21.42 -6.56 4.54
N VAL A 14 -22.72 -6.75 4.77
CA VAL A 14 -23.80 -6.28 3.91
C VAL A 14 -24.14 -4.87 4.39
N PRO A 15 -24.24 -3.84 3.54
CA PRO A 15 -24.81 -2.57 3.94
C PRO A 15 -26.32 -2.70 4.06
N ASP A 16 -26.86 -2.40 5.24
CA ASP A 16 -28.30 -2.21 5.45
C ASP A 16 -28.78 -0.93 4.77
N GLY A 17 -29.87 -1.06 4.02
CA GLY A 17 -30.46 -0.03 3.18
C GLY A 17 -31.24 1.05 3.92
N ASP A 18 -31.21 2.24 3.31
CA ASP A 18 -32.28 3.21 3.07
C ASP A 18 -33.60 3.07 3.86
N GLY A 19 -33.84 4.05 4.72
CA GLY A 19 -35.16 4.35 5.29
C GLY A 19 -35.32 5.86 5.50
N GLU A 20 -36.07 6.51 4.61
CA GLU A 20 -36.56 7.89 4.77
C GLU A 20 -37.79 7.90 5.72
N GLY A 21 -37.95 8.96 6.54
CA GLY A 21 -39.20 9.21 7.26
C GLY A 21 -39.14 10.07 8.54
N GLU A 22 -39.08 11.39 8.35
CA GLU A 22 -39.78 12.49 9.06
C GLU A 22 -39.77 12.64 10.62
N GLY A 23 -39.51 13.88 11.08
CA GLY A 23 -40.33 14.48 12.15
C GLY A 23 -39.68 15.28 13.29
N GLY A 24 -39.10 16.47 13.01
CA GLY A 24 -39.32 17.71 13.78
C GLY A 24 -38.73 17.94 15.19
N ARG A 25 -37.78 18.90 15.29
CA ARG A 25 -37.88 20.23 15.96
C ARG A 25 -36.53 20.73 16.53
N LEU A 26 -36.14 21.93 16.06
CA LEU A 26 -35.33 23.02 16.66
C LEU A 26 -34.30 22.69 17.76
N GLY A 27 -33.04 23.12 17.73
CA GLY A 27 -32.31 24.04 16.86
C GLY A 27 -31.03 24.46 17.60
N ASP A 28 -29.91 24.57 16.88
CA ASP A 28 -28.75 25.37 17.28
C ASP A 28 -27.85 25.62 16.05
N THR A 29 -27.70 26.90 15.79
CA THR A 29 -26.89 27.62 14.81
C THR A 29 -25.42 27.21 14.76
N GLY A 30 -24.96 26.78 13.58
CA GLY A 30 -23.52 26.59 13.34
C GLY A 30 -23.14 26.08 11.97
N ALA A 31 -23.79 26.55 10.90
CA ALA A 31 -23.45 26.16 9.54
C ALA A 31 -22.04 26.64 9.15
N ARG A 32 -21.06 25.72 9.16
CA ARG A 32 -19.91 25.74 8.26
C ARG A 32 -19.88 24.40 7.52
N ARG A 33 -20.65 24.33 6.43
CA ARG A 33 -20.58 23.25 5.45
C ARG A 33 -19.21 23.27 4.77
N GLY A 34 -18.62 22.09 4.58
CA GLY A 34 -17.48 21.94 3.68
C GLY A 34 -16.96 20.51 3.61
N HIS A 35 -17.56 19.73 2.71
CA HIS A 35 -17.05 18.47 2.12
C HIS A 35 -17.21 17.19 2.95
N SER A 36 -18.41 16.64 2.77
CA SER A 36 -18.66 15.22 2.54
C SER A 36 -17.63 14.62 1.58
N GLY A 37 -16.52 14.14 2.10
CA GLY A 37 -15.76 13.06 1.53
C GLY A 37 -15.64 12.05 2.64
N ARG A 38 -16.35 10.92 2.57
CA ARG A 38 -15.92 9.76 3.32
C ARG A 38 -14.56 9.40 2.74
N TRP A 39 -13.50 9.92 3.34
CA TRP A 39 -12.16 9.40 3.15
C TRP A 39 -12.25 7.98 3.71
N THR A 40 -12.64 7.02 2.88
CA THR A 40 -12.39 5.62 3.19
C THR A 40 -10.89 5.54 3.32
N ALA A 41 -10.41 5.46 4.56
CA ALA A 41 -9.06 4.99 4.80
C ALA A 41 -8.94 3.72 3.97
N VAL A 42 -8.10 3.78 2.94
CA VAL A 42 -7.74 2.57 2.20
C VAL A 42 -7.01 1.74 3.25
N ASP A 43 -7.54 0.56 3.58
CA ASP A 43 -6.84 -0.37 4.46
C ASP A 43 -5.58 -0.82 3.73
N ILE A 44 -4.47 -0.12 3.97
CA ILE A 44 -3.16 -0.48 3.44
C ILE A 44 -2.58 -1.52 4.38
N GLU A 45 -2.84 -2.80 4.08
CA GLU A 45 -2.21 -3.90 4.80
C GLU A 45 -0.69 -3.85 4.53
N ALA A 46 0.09 -3.79 5.62
CA ALA A 46 1.54 -3.89 5.51
C ALA A 46 1.93 -5.29 5.04
N SER A 47 2.52 -5.34 3.84
CA SER A 47 3.07 -6.55 3.23
C SER A 47 4.58 -6.42 3.12
N THR A 48 5.30 -7.53 3.32
CA THR A 48 6.75 -7.59 3.07
C THR A 48 7.10 -7.54 1.58
N GLU A 49 6.11 -7.62 0.69
CA GLU A 49 6.28 -7.54 -0.75
C GLU A 49 5.25 -6.61 -1.40
N VAL A 50 5.66 -5.90 -2.46
CA VAL A 50 4.79 -5.12 -3.35
C VAL A 50 5.03 -5.54 -4.80
N ASP A 51 3.95 -5.80 -5.54
CA ASP A 51 4.00 -6.20 -6.96
C ASP A 51 3.59 -5.04 -7.88
N LEU A 52 4.54 -4.61 -8.71
CA LEU A 52 4.42 -3.50 -9.64
C LEU A 52 4.36 -3.96 -11.10
N ARG A 53 4.34 -5.27 -11.36
CA ARG A 53 4.37 -5.80 -12.73
C ARG A 53 3.11 -5.38 -13.50
N GLY A 54 3.32 -4.97 -14.74
CA GLY A 54 2.23 -4.56 -15.64
C GLY A 54 1.69 -3.16 -15.37
N GLN A 55 2.15 -2.48 -14.31
CA GLN A 55 1.78 -1.10 -14.04
C GLN A 55 2.57 -0.13 -14.93
N ARG A 56 1.99 1.04 -15.15
CA ARG A 56 2.72 2.18 -15.71
C ARG A 56 3.71 2.73 -14.69
N ALA A 57 4.71 3.48 -15.17
CA ALA A 57 5.77 4.01 -14.34
C ALA A 57 5.25 4.91 -13.20
N ASP A 58 4.28 5.75 -13.50
CA ASP A 58 3.60 6.68 -12.60
C ASP A 58 2.72 5.92 -11.59
N GLU A 59 1.96 4.92 -12.02
CA GLU A 59 1.18 4.04 -11.13
C GLU A 59 2.09 3.30 -10.14
N ALA A 60 3.20 2.75 -10.64
CA ALA A 60 4.18 2.02 -9.85
C ALA A 60 4.87 2.90 -8.79
N GLU A 61 5.12 4.17 -9.11
CA GLU A 61 5.67 5.14 -8.17
C GLU A 61 4.73 5.41 -7.01
N VAL A 62 3.43 5.60 -7.29
CA VAL A 62 2.41 5.79 -6.26
C VAL A 62 2.27 4.54 -5.39
N ALA A 63 2.16 3.36 -6.02
CA ALA A 63 2.03 2.09 -5.30
C ALA A 63 3.25 1.79 -4.41
N LEU A 64 4.46 2.06 -4.90
CA LEU A 64 5.68 1.91 -4.11
C LEU A 64 5.72 2.88 -2.93
N SER A 65 5.33 4.14 -3.11
CA SER A 65 5.30 5.10 -2.00
C SER A 65 4.36 4.67 -0.89
N LEU A 66 3.16 4.20 -1.24
CA LEU A 66 2.18 3.68 -0.28
C LEU A 66 2.69 2.43 0.44
N ALA A 67 3.39 1.55 -0.27
CA ALA A 67 4.01 0.36 0.33
C ALA A 67 5.13 0.73 1.31
N LEU A 68 5.93 1.75 1.01
CA LEU A 68 6.97 2.25 1.93
C LEU A 68 6.35 2.86 3.20
N ASP A 69 5.23 3.58 3.08
CA ASP A 69 4.49 4.11 4.23
C ASP A 69 4.02 2.97 5.14
N ALA A 70 3.32 1.98 4.56
CA ALA A 70 2.82 0.83 5.30
C ALA A 70 3.95 0.02 5.95
N ALA A 71 5.05 -0.20 5.23
CA ALA A 71 6.23 -0.89 5.76
C ALA A 71 6.87 -0.14 6.94
N THR A 72 6.91 1.19 6.87
CA THR A 72 7.45 2.04 7.94
C THR A 72 6.57 1.98 9.19
N VAL A 73 5.24 2.14 9.01
CA VAL A 73 4.27 2.08 10.11
C VAL A 73 4.26 0.71 10.79
N ALA A 74 4.50 -0.36 10.04
CA ALA A 74 4.57 -1.72 10.54
C ALA A 74 5.95 -2.16 11.06
N ASP A 75 6.94 -1.26 11.14
CA ASP A 75 8.35 -1.55 11.52
C ASP A 75 8.95 -2.75 10.74
N LEU A 76 8.60 -2.88 9.45
CA LEU A 76 9.18 -3.90 8.60
C LEU A 76 10.65 -3.56 8.34
N ARG A 77 11.56 -4.52 8.57
CA ARG A 77 12.99 -4.30 8.29
C ARG A 77 13.32 -4.25 6.81
N GLU A 78 12.56 -4.97 5.99
CA GLU A 78 12.79 -5.06 4.55
C GLU A 78 11.47 -5.10 3.77
N LEU A 79 11.47 -4.50 2.58
CA LEU A 79 10.39 -4.54 1.60
C LEU A 79 10.94 -5.08 0.26
N ARG A 80 10.28 -6.10 -0.29
CA ARG A 80 10.61 -6.67 -1.61
C ARG A 80 9.72 -6.04 -2.68
N VAL A 81 10.34 -5.39 -3.65
CA VAL A 81 9.66 -4.68 -4.75
C VAL A 81 9.79 -5.51 -6.02
N ILE A 82 8.68 -6.11 -6.46
CA ILE A 82 8.62 -6.95 -7.65
C ILE A 82 8.23 -6.07 -8.84
N HIS A 83 9.21 -5.65 -9.63
CA HIS A 83 8.97 -4.82 -10.82
C HIS A 83 9.09 -5.61 -12.14
N GLY A 84 9.51 -6.88 -12.06
CA GLY A 84 9.74 -7.73 -13.22
C GLY A 84 11.05 -7.41 -13.95
N LYS A 85 11.43 -8.26 -14.90
CA LYS A 85 12.69 -8.13 -15.67
C LYS A 85 12.51 -7.17 -16.85
N GLY A 86 11.54 -7.46 -17.72
CA GLY A 86 11.06 -6.58 -18.80
C GLY A 86 12.15 -5.83 -19.57
N THR A 87 11.83 -4.60 -19.98
CA THR A 87 12.79 -3.64 -20.55
C THR A 87 13.67 -2.97 -19.50
N GLY A 88 13.39 -3.18 -18.20
CA GLY A 88 14.06 -2.48 -17.10
C GLY A 88 13.46 -1.13 -16.72
N ALA A 89 12.46 -0.62 -17.45
CA ALA A 89 11.86 0.69 -17.17
C ALA A 89 11.33 0.82 -15.73
N LEU A 90 10.59 -0.17 -15.24
CA LEU A 90 10.11 -0.16 -13.85
C LEU A 90 11.25 -0.32 -12.84
N ARG A 91 12.29 -1.10 -13.15
CA ARG A 91 13.48 -1.22 -12.29
C ARG A 91 14.16 0.14 -12.09
N GLU A 92 14.33 0.89 -13.18
CA GLU A 92 14.95 2.22 -13.16
C GLU A 92 14.10 3.21 -12.36
N ARG A 93 12.78 3.21 -12.58
CA ARG A 93 11.86 4.05 -11.80
C ARG A 93 11.88 3.71 -10.32
N VAL A 94 11.82 2.42 -9.96
CA VAL A 94 11.95 1.95 -8.57
C VAL A 94 13.26 2.44 -7.95
N ALA A 95 14.39 2.32 -8.66
CA ALA A 95 15.68 2.78 -8.15
C ALA A 95 15.70 4.30 -7.88
N VAL A 96 15.10 5.10 -8.76
CA VAL A 96 14.97 6.55 -8.56
C VAL A 96 14.13 6.87 -7.34
N VAL A 97 12.97 6.22 -7.18
CA VAL A 97 12.06 6.43 -6.05
C VAL A 97 12.73 6.03 -4.74
N LEU A 98 13.33 4.84 -4.67
CA LEU A 98 14.01 4.37 -3.46
C LEU A 98 15.23 5.23 -3.10
N GLY A 99 15.97 5.74 -4.10
CA GLY A 99 17.16 6.57 -3.87
C GLY A 99 16.88 7.95 -3.30
N ARG A 100 15.67 8.50 -3.51
CA ARG A 100 15.26 9.80 -2.97
C ARG A 100 14.44 9.71 -1.68
N ASP A 101 14.07 8.50 -1.26
CA ASP A 101 13.14 8.31 -0.16
C ASP A 101 13.83 8.24 1.21
N ALA A 102 13.44 9.11 2.13
CA ALA A 102 14.04 9.17 3.47
C ALA A 102 13.68 7.97 4.37
N ARG A 103 12.67 7.16 4.01
CA ARG A 103 12.30 5.93 4.76
C ARG A 103 13.22 4.75 4.43
N VAL A 104 13.98 4.84 3.34
CA VAL A 104 14.87 3.78 2.87
C VAL A 104 16.29 4.01 3.39
N GLU A 105 16.85 3.01 4.07
CA GLU A 105 18.23 3.02 4.53
C GLU A 105 19.20 2.70 3.38
N ARG A 106 18.89 1.65 2.63
CA ARG A 106 19.62 1.20 1.44
C ARG A 106 18.76 0.24 0.63
N PHE A 107 19.12 0.01 -0.63
CA PHE A 107 18.46 -0.99 -1.46
C PHE A 107 19.47 -1.74 -2.34
N ARG A 108 19.09 -2.94 -2.79
CA ARG A 108 19.91 -3.79 -3.65
C ARG A 108 19.03 -4.59 -4.61
N PRO A 109 19.58 -5.08 -5.73
CA PRO A 109 18.93 -6.13 -6.50
C PRO A 109 18.67 -7.40 -5.66
N GLY A 110 17.63 -8.15 -6.04
CA GLY A 110 17.35 -9.46 -5.48
C GLY A 110 18.45 -10.46 -5.82
N LYS A 111 18.74 -11.35 -4.86
CA LYS A 111 19.68 -12.48 -5.03
C LYS A 111 19.00 -13.64 -5.80
N PRO A 112 19.77 -14.65 -6.25
CA PRO A 112 19.21 -15.93 -6.68
C PRO A 112 18.28 -16.49 -5.58
N GLY A 113 17.07 -16.89 -5.95
CA GLY A 113 16.02 -17.32 -4.99
C GLY A 113 15.10 -16.20 -4.49
N GLU A 114 15.48 -14.93 -4.62
CA GLU A 114 14.64 -13.77 -4.26
C GLU A 114 13.93 -13.15 -5.49
N GLY A 115 14.09 -13.73 -6.68
CA GLY A 115 13.58 -13.19 -7.95
C GLY A 115 14.64 -12.49 -8.82
N GLY A 116 15.87 -12.37 -8.33
CA GLY A 116 17.01 -11.85 -9.10
C GLY A 116 16.78 -10.41 -9.57
N PHE A 117 17.18 -10.11 -10.81
CA PHE A 117 17.01 -8.79 -11.43
C PHE A 117 15.57 -8.31 -11.60
N GLY A 118 14.56 -9.16 -11.35
CA GLY A 118 13.15 -8.75 -11.39
C GLY A 118 12.64 -8.19 -10.07
N VAL A 119 13.49 -8.18 -9.03
CA VAL A 119 13.15 -7.78 -7.67
C VAL A 119 14.22 -6.83 -7.15
N THR A 120 13.79 -5.80 -6.44
CA THR A 120 14.65 -4.94 -5.62
C THR A 120 14.27 -5.11 -4.16
N VAL A 121 15.27 -5.30 -3.29
CA VAL A 121 15.07 -5.41 -1.84
C VAL A 121 15.50 -4.10 -1.20
N ALA A 122 14.56 -3.41 -0.55
CA ALA A 122 14.79 -2.18 0.18
C ALA A 122 14.84 -2.46 1.68
N ARG A 123 15.84 -1.93 2.39
CA ARG A 123 15.89 -1.91 3.85
C ARG A 123 15.25 -0.62 4.34
N ILE A 124 14.28 -0.75 5.23
CA ILE A 124 13.55 0.37 5.82
C ILE A 124 14.25 0.78 7.11
N ARG A 125 14.17 2.08 7.43
CA ARG A 125 14.74 2.68 8.65
C ARG A 125 13.90 2.41 9.88
#